data_AF-X1UA45-F1
#
_entry.id   AF-X1UA45-F1
#
_cell.length_a   1.000
_cell.length_b   1.000
_cell.length_c   1.000
_cell.angle_alpha   90.00
_cell.angle_beta   90.00
_cell.angle_gamma   90.00
#
_symmetry.space_group_name_H-M   'P 1'
#
loop_
_entity.id
_entity.type
_entity.pdbx_description
1 polymer ?
#
loop_
_entity_poly.entity_id
_entity_poly.type
_entity_poly.pdbx_seq_one_letter_code
_entity_poly.pdbx_strand_id
1 'polypeptide(L)'
;EEEGIKKVDYDKLKRIVHTAARFLDDVIDMSRYPLEKIKKMARGNRKIGLGVMGYADLLIILGIPYNSEEALELAQRVMSFIQDESKNASRELAKERGVFPNFKGSIYDSPDGYEIRNATTTTIAPTGTLSIIADCSSGVEPLFAISFVKNVMDNDRLLEVNKYFKKLATDEGFYSKEVMEKIAESGNLKDINEIPSEYKRIFVTAHEISPKWHVRTQAVFQKFVDNAVSKTVNFPSSATVQDVENAYMLAYRLGCK
;
A
#
# COMPACT_ATOMS: atom_id res chain seq x y z
N GLU A 1 17.52 18.55 -2.10
CA GLU A 1 18.48 17.43 -2.24
C GLU A 1 19.67 17.77 -1.36
N GLU A 2 19.73 17.19 -0.17
CA GLU A 2 20.88 17.26 0.73
C GLU A 2 21.42 15.83 0.81
N GLU A 3 22.66 15.64 0.33
CA GLU A 3 23.53 14.48 0.53
C GLU A 3 22.95 13.08 0.28
N GLY A 4 22.63 12.68 -0.97
CA GLY A 4 22.52 11.26 -1.39
C GLY A 4 21.51 10.35 -0.66
N ILE A 5 20.87 10.83 0.41
CA ILE A 5 19.96 10.10 1.28
C ILE A 5 18.57 10.27 0.67
N LYS A 6 18.07 9.16 0.12
CA LYS A 6 16.71 9.09 -0.38
C LYS A 6 15.76 9.25 0.82
N LYS A 7 14.77 10.13 0.69
CA LYS A 7 13.76 10.39 1.72
C LYS A 7 12.40 10.62 1.09
N VAL A 8 11.34 10.47 1.89
CA VAL A 8 9.97 10.80 1.47
C VAL A 8 9.84 12.32 1.34
N ASP A 9 9.36 12.78 0.19
CA ASP A 9 9.03 14.19 -0.05
C ASP A 9 7.62 14.48 0.49
N TYR A 10 7.56 14.88 1.76
CA TYR A 10 6.30 15.15 2.46
C TYR A 10 5.56 16.39 1.93
N ASP A 11 6.27 17.39 1.41
CA ASP A 11 5.66 18.57 0.82
C ASP A 11 4.92 18.21 -0.48
N LYS A 12 5.55 17.38 -1.32
CA LYS A 12 4.90 16.85 -2.52
C LYS A 12 3.75 15.90 -2.15
N LEU A 13 3.94 15.02 -1.17
CA LEU A 13 2.90 14.11 -0.71
C LEU A 13 1.67 14.87 -0.21
N LYS A 14 1.85 15.93 0.58
CA LYS A 14 0.77 16.81 1.04
C LYS A 14 -0.03 17.37 -0.11
N ARG A 15 0.64 17.98 -1.10
CA ARG A 15 -0.04 18.54 -2.28
C ARG A 15 -0.87 17.48 -3.00
N ILE A 16 -0.31 16.28 -3.20
CA ILE A 16 -1.00 15.16 -3.85
C ILE A 16 -2.22 14.70 -3.04
N VAL A 17 -2.09 14.54 -1.72
CA VAL A 17 -3.19 14.12 -0.83
C VAL A 17 -4.36 15.11 -0.93
N HIS A 18 -4.08 16.42 -0.89
CA HIS A 18 -5.11 17.46 -1.01
C HIS A 18 -5.81 17.43 -2.36
N THR A 19 -5.04 17.32 -3.45
CA THR A 19 -5.61 17.20 -4.80
C THR A 19 -6.45 15.94 -4.95
N ALA A 20 -5.96 14.79 -4.44
CA ALA A 20 -6.67 13.52 -4.52
C ALA A 20 -7.97 13.54 -3.70
N ALA A 21 -7.96 14.11 -2.50
CA ALA A 21 -9.16 14.24 -1.67
C ALA A 21 -10.24 15.10 -2.35
N ARG A 22 -9.86 16.24 -2.94
CA ARG A 22 -10.79 17.08 -3.72
C ARG A 22 -11.32 16.32 -4.93
N PHE A 23 -10.45 15.66 -5.69
CA PHE A 23 -10.86 14.88 -6.87
C PHE A 23 -11.87 13.79 -6.49
N LEU A 24 -11.63 13.06 -5.40
CA LEU A 24 -12.56 12.04 -4.91
C LEU A 24 -13.89 12.64 -4.42
N ASP A 25 -13.87 13.83 -3.79
CA ASP A 25 -15.10 14.54 -3.41
C ASP A 25 -15.92 14.95 -4.66
N ASP A 26 -15.26 15.46 -5.70
CA ASP A 26 -15.89 15.83 -6.97
C ASP A 26 -16.51 14.62 -7.69
N VAL A 27 -15.86 13.45 -7.61
CA VAL A 27 -16.37 12.19 -8.18
C VAL A 27 -17.74 11.82 -7.61
N ILE A 28 -18.04 12.14 -6.35
CA ILE A 28 -19.36 11.86 -5.75
C ILE A 28 -20.47 12.64 -6.46
N ASP A 29 -20.19 13.86 -6.89
CA ASP A 29 -21.17 14.70 -7.56
C ASP A 29 -21.33 14.30 -9.03
N MET A 30 -20.23 13.94 -9.69
CA MET A 30 -20.17 13.52 -11.09
C MET A 30 -20.67 12.09 -11.35
N SER A 31 -20.65 11.23 -10.33
CA SER A 31 -21.02 9.82 -10.46
C SER A 31 -22.49 9.63 -10.83
N ARG A 32 -22.75 8.71 -11.76
CA ARG A 32 -24.09 8.22 -12.06
C ARG A 32 -24.39 6.99 -11.20
N TYR A 33 -25.33 7.13 -10.29
CA TYR A 33 -25.73 6.06 -9.38
C TYR A 33 -26.88 5.23 -9.98
N PRO A 34 -26.82 3.90 -9.92
CA PRO A 34 -27.84 3.04 -10.53
C PRO A 34 -29.17 3.07 -9.76
N LEU A 35 -29.14 3.34 -8.45
CA LEU A 35 -30.33 3.40 -7.59
C LEU A 35 -30.33 4.68 -6.77
N GLU A 36 -31.52 5.29 -6.62
CA GLU A 36 -31.67 6.55 -5.85
C GLU A 36 -31.28 6.38 -4.38
N LYS A 37 -31.50 5.19 -3.79
CA LYS A 37 -31.04 4.87 -2.43
C LYS A 37 -29.51 4.97 -2.30
N ILE A 38 -28.76 4.49 -3.30
CA ILE A 38 -27.30 4.56 -3.32
C ILE A 38 -26.86 6.01 -3.47
N LYS A 39 -27.47 6.76 -4.38
CA LYS A 39 -27.20 8.19 -4.59
C LYS A 39 -27.40 9.00 -3.31
N LYS A 40 -28.53 8.80 -2.62
CA LYS A 40 -28.83 9.46 -1.34
C LYS A 40 -27.77 9.14 -0.29
N MET A 41 -27.37 7.88 -0.17
CA MET A 41 -26.34 7.47 0.80
C MET A 41 -24.95 8.02 0.46
N ALA A 42 -24.54 7.96 -0.80
CA ALA A 42 -23.25 8.45 -1.26
C ALA A 42 -23.13 9.96 -1.10
N ARG A 43 -24.14 10.73 -1.55
CA ARG A 43 -24.16 12.19 -1.38
C ARG A 43 -24.39 12.62 0.06
N GLY A 44 -25.12 11.83 0.85
CA GLY A 44 -25.41 12.12 2.25
C GLY A 44 -24.19 11.97 3.15
N ASN A 45 -23.41 10.90 2.98
CA ASN A 45 -22.21 10.66 3.81
C ASN A 45 -20.92 11.20 3.19
N ARG A 46 -20.89 11.38 1.87
CA ARG A 46 -19.73 11.79 1.09
C ARG A 46 -18.45 11.01 1.42
N LYS A 47 -18.57 9.70 1.65
CA LYS A 47 -17.42 8.84 1.97
C LYS A 47 -16.50 8.75 0.76
N ILE A 48 -15.24 9.11 0.96
CA ILE A 48 -14.15 8.83 0.02
C ILE A 48 -13.17 7.83 0.63
N GLY A 49 -12.28 7.31 -0.21
CA GLY A 49 -11.31 6.30 0.17
C GLY A 49 -9.98 6.51 -0.54
N LEU A 50 -9.17 7.41 -0.01
CA LEU A 50 -7.79 7.59 -0.44
C LEU A 50 -6.91 6.48 0.15
N GLY A 51 -6.27 5.72 -0.73
CA GLY A 51 -5.33 4.64 -0.38
C GLY A 51 -3.93 4.91 -0.89
N VAL A 52 -3.08 3.90 -0.76
CA VAL A 52 -1.68 3.93 -1.24
C VAL A 52 -1.39 2.68 -2.08
N MET A 53 -0.40 2.80 -2.96
CA MET A 53 0.27 1.70 -3.65
C MET A 53 1.78 2.03 -3.74
N GLY A 54 2.60 1.04 -4.10
CA GLY A 54 4.05 1.23 -4.22
C GLY A 54 4.81 1.14 -2.89
N TYR A 55 4.23 0.55 -1.84
CA TYR A 55 4.89 0.50 -0.53
C TYR A 55 6.16 -0.36 -0.52
N ALA A 56 6.17 -1.53 -1.17
CA ALA A 56 7.39 -2.34 -1.27
C ALA A 56 8.49 -1.62 -2.07
N ASP A 57 8.11 -0.93 -3.13
CA ASP A 57 9.04 -0.14 -3.92
C ASP A 57 9.67 1.00 -3.11
N LEU A 58 8.86 1.71 -2.30
CA LEU A 58 9.36 2.74 -1.40
C LEU A 58 10.43 2.18 -0.46
N LEU A 59 10.16 1.02 0.14
CA LEU A 59 11.11 0.36 1.04
C LEU A 59 12.39 -0.03 0.33
N ILE A 60 12.30 -0.59 -0.88
CA ILE A 60 13.46 -0.95 -1.71
C ILE A 60 14.29 0.29 -2.05
N ILE A 61 13.64 1.38 -2.45
CA ILE A 61 14.30 2.66 -2.77
C ILE A 61 15.11 3.17 -1.56
N LEU A 62 14.56 3.01 -0.35
CA LEU A 62 15.18 3.42 0.90
C LEU A 62 16.15 2.38 1.49
N GLY A 63 16.25 1.19 0.90
CA GLY A 63 17.10 0.10 1.40
C GLY A 63 16.57 -0.59 2.66
N ILE A 64 15.27 -0.51 2.92
CA ILE A 64 14.62 -1.03 4.13
C ILE A 64 14.00 -2.41 3.84
N PRO A 65 14.33 -3.46 4.60
CA PRO A 65 13.66 -4.77 4.51
C PRO A 65 12.18 -4.68 4.88
N TYR A 66 11.28 -5.29 4.09
CA TYR A 66 9.83 -5.26 4.36
C TYR A 66 9.47 -5.84 5.73
N ASN A 67 10.13 -6.91 6.14
CA ASN A 67 9.93 -7.62 7.40
C ASN A 67 10.81 -7.05 8.53
N SER A 68 10.81 -5.72 8.72
CA SER A 68 11.58 -5.02 9.75
C SER A 68 10.74 -4.03 10.57
N GLU A 69 11.20 -3.67 11.77
CA GLU A 69 10.57 -2.61 12.57
C GLU A 69 10.65 -1.25 11.86
N GLU A 70 11.77 -0.98 11.18
CA GLU A 70 11.98 0.26 10.43
C GLU A 70 10.93 0.43 9.31
N ALA A 71 10.56 -0.66 8.63
CA ALA A 71 9.45 -0.64 7.68
C ALA A 71 8.14 -0.27 8.39
N LEU A 72 7.82 -0.89 9.53
CA LEU A 72 6.60 -0.57 10.28
C LEU A 72 6.58 0.91 10.75
N GLU A 73 7.71 1.45 11.19
CA GLU A 73 7.83 2.86 11.57
C GLU A 73 7.64 3.80 10.36
N LEU A 74 8.17 3.44 9.19
CA LEU A 74 7.93 4.19 7.96
C LEU A 74 6.45 4.13 7.54
N ALA A 75 5.82 2.95 7.57
CA ALA A 75 4.39 2.79 7.29
C ALA A 75 3.54 3.69 8.21
N GLN A 76 3.85 3.70 9.51
CA GLN A 76 3.19 4.57 10.48
C GLN A 76 3.36 6.04 10.12
N ARG A 77 4.59 6.51 9.88
CA ARG A 77 4.88 7.91 9.53
C ARG A 77 4.20 8.36 8.24
N VAL A 78 4.24 7.52 7.20
CA VAL A 78 3.63 7.85 5.90
C VAL A 78 2.12 7.85 5.99
N MET A 79 1.51 6.80 6.55
CA MET A 79 0.05 6.69 6.58
C MET A 79 -0.60 7.66 7.56
N SER A 80 0.02 7.93 8.72
CA SER A 80 -0.46 8.98 9.64
C SER A 80 -0.47 10.34 8.97
N PHE A 81 0.61 10.70 8.26
CA PHE A 81 0.67 11.95 7.50
C PHE A 81 -0.42 12.04 6.42
N ILE A 82 -0.65 10.96 5.66
CA ILE A 82 -1.71 10.90 4.65
C ILE A 82 -3.08 11.05 5.30
N GLN A 83 -3.32 10.38 6.43
CA GLN A 83 -4.57 10.48 7.18
C GLN A 83 -4.82 11.93 7.61
N ASP A 84 -3.86 12.56 8.28
CA ASP A 84 -3.98 13.92 8.78
C ASP A 84 -4.19 14.93 7.65
N GLU A 85 -3.39 14.85 6.58
CA GLU A 85 -3.54 15.75 5.44
C GLU A 85 -4.83 15.50 4.66
N SER A 86 -5.35 14.26 4.61
CA SER A 86 -6.66 13.97 4.01
C SER A 86 -7.82 14.58 4.81
N LYS A 87 -7.72 14.57 6.15
CA LYS A 87 -8.67 15.24 7.04
C LYS A 87 -8.59 16.75 6.88
N ASN A 88 -7.39 17.32 6.84
CA ASN A 88 -7.19 18.75 6.60
C ASN A 88 -7.77 19.18 5.25
N ALA A 89 -7.52 18.44 4.18
CA ALA A 89 -8.12 18.71 2.87
C ALA A 89 -9.66 18.70 2.94
N SER A 90 -10.23 17.72 3.64
CA SER A 90 -11.68 17.62 3.83
C SER A 90 -12.27 18.74 4.72
N ARG A 91 -11.51 19.27 5.69
CA ARG A 91 -11.87 20.45 6.49
C ARG A 91 -11.88 21.71 5.63
N GLU A 92 -10.89 21.90 4.76
CA GLU A 92 -10.88 23.03 3.82
C GLU A 92 -12.04 22.95 2.83
N LEU A 93 -12.36 21.76 2.32
CA LEU A 93 -13.55 21.55 1.49
C LEU A 93 -14.85 21.82 2.25
N ALA A 94 -14.91 21.59 3.56
CA ALA A 94 -16.08 21.90 4.36
C ALA A 94 -16.32 23.41 4.46
N LYS A 95 -15.26 24.22 4.58
CA LYS A 95 -15.35 25.68 4.56
C LYS A 95 -15.88 26.21 3.21
N GLU A 96 -15.45 25.58 2.11
CA GLU A 96 -15.85 25.99 0.76
C GLU A 96 -17.26 25.50 0.38
N ARG A 97 -17.61 24.26 0.75
CA ARG A 97 -18.76 23.53 0.19
C ARG A 97 -19.79 23.08 1.24
N GLY A 98 -19.53 23.35 2.51
CA GLY A 98 -20.28 22.84 3.67
C GLY A 98 -19.87 21.41 4.06
N VAL A 99 -20.21 21.02 5.29
CA VAL A 99 -20.03 19.64 5.80
C VAL A 99 -20.83 18.60 5.01
N PHE A 100 -20.54 17.30 5.18
CA PHE A 100 -21.38 16.25 4.58
C PHE A 100 -22.83 16.33 5.11
N PRO A 101 -23.87 16.09 4.29
CA PRO A 101 -25.26 16.27 4.72
C PRO A 101 -25.71 15.48 5.96
N ASN A 102 -25.16 14.28 6.16
CA ASN A 102 -25.44 13.44 7.33
C ASN A 102 -24.50 13.73 8.53
N PHE A 103 -23.94 14.94 8.62
CA PHE A 103 -23.02 15.33 9.70
C PHE A 103 -23.65 15.20 11.08
N LYS A 104 -24.91 15.63 11.23
CA LYS A 104 -25.65 15.59 12.49
C LYS A 104 -25.81 14.14 12.99
N GLY A 105 -25.41 13.87 14.22
CA GLY A 105 -25.37 12.55 14.84
C GLY A 105 -24.18 11.67 14.43
N SER A 106 -23.22 12.20 13.67
CA SER A 106 -21.96 11.52 13.37
C SER A 106 -20.94 11.66 14.51
N ILE A 107 -19.81 10.96 14.42
CA ILE A 107 -18.70 11.09 15.38
C ILE A 107 -18.10 12.51 15.42
N TYR A 108 -18.30 13.30 14.34
CA TYR A 108 -17.82 14.67 14.25
C TYR A 108 -18.82 15.69 14.80
N ASP A 109 -20.09 15.30 15.01
CA ASP A 109 -21.11 16.10 15.68
C ASP A 109 -21.03 15.86 17.20
N SER A 110 -19.90 16.27 17.78
CA SER A 110 -19.60 16.16 19.20
C SER A 110 -18.92 17.43 19.70
N PRO A 111 -18.90 17.71 21.02
CA PRO A 111 -18.26 18.92 21.56
C PRO A 111 -16.78 19.09 21.16
N ASP A 112 -16.05 17.99 21.03
CA ASP A 112 -14.64 17.95 20.59
C ASP A 112 -14.50 17.66 19.08
N GLY A 113 -15.61 17.67 18.36
CA GLY A 113 -15.68 17.43 16.93
C GLY A 113 -15.19 18.61 16.09
N TYR A 114 -15.18 18.42 14.78
CA TYR A 114 -14.78 19.44 13.82
C TYR A 114 -15.52 19.27 12.49
N GLU A 115 -15.72 20.38 11.80
CA GLU A 115 -16.40 20.40 10.51
C GLU A 115 -15.57 19.71 9.42
N ILE A 116 -16.18 18.76 8.71
CA ILE A 116 -15.52 17.98 7.66
C ILE A 116 -16.46 17.71 6.49
N ARG A 117 -15.93 17.69 5.27
CA ARG A 117 -16.71 17.49 4.03
C ARG A 117 -17.07 16.02 3.80
N ASN A 118 -16.26 15.09 4.30
CA ASN A 118 -16.35 13.66 4.00
C ASN A 118 -16.40 12.86 5.31
N ALA A 119 -17.37 11.96 5.47
CA ALA A 119 -17.48 11.15 6.69
C ALA A 119 -16.27 10.22 6.89
N THR A 120 -15.66 9.77 5.78
CA THR A 120 -14.38 9.06 5.74
C THR A 120 -13.53 9.60 4.60
N THR A 121 -12.21 9.61 4.77
CA THR A 121 -11.23 10.10 3.81
C THR A 121 -10.30 9.02 3.30
N THR A 122 -10.03 7.96 4.06
CA THR A 122 -9.00 6.96 3.74
C THR A 122 -9.48 5.51 3.79
N THR A 123 -8.89 4.70 2.91
CA THR A 123 -9.04 3.24 2.88
C THR A 123 -7.93 2.66 2.02
N ILE A 124 -7.43 1.47 2.32
CA ILE A 124 -6.48 0.79 1.43
C ILE A 124 -7.21 -0.34 0.72
N ALA A 125 -7.54 -0.09 -0.55
CA ALA A 125 -8.17 -1.08 -1.43
C ALA A 125 -7.11 -1.83 -2.26
N PRO A 126 -7.45 -2.98 -2.85
CA PRO A 126 -6.59 -3.64 -3.83
C PRO A 126 -6.31 -2.70 -5.02
N THR A 127 -5.05 -2.59 -5.43
CA THR A 127 -4.65 -1.74 -6.56
C THR A 127 -4.13 -2.55 -7.75
N GLY A 128 -4.59 -3.79 -7.95
CA GLY A 128 -4.04 -4.71 -8.96
C GLY A 128 -3.79 -4.05 -10.32
N THR A 129 -4.85 -3.63 -11.02
CA THR A 129 -4.72 -2.99 -12.35
C THR A 129 -4.02 -1.63 -12.29
N LEU A 130 -4.31 -0.81 -11.28
CA LEU A 130 -3.73 0.54 -11.16
C LEU A 130 -2.21 0.50 -10.94
N SER A 131 -1.74 -0.48 -10.17
CA SER A 131 -0.33 -0.68 -9.87
C SER A 131 0.46 -1.11 -11.11
N ILE A 132 -0.15 -1.86 -12.03
CA ILE A 132 0.44 -2.18 -13.34
C ILE A 132 0.57 -0.92 -14.19
N ILE A 133 -0.47 -0.09 -14.25
CA ILE A 133 -0.44 1.18 -15.01
C ILE A 133 0.63 2.12 -14.46
N ALA A 134 0.73 2.22 -13.14
CA ALA A 134 1.73 3.05 -12.46
C ALA A 134 3.13 2.39 -12.36
N ASP A 135 3.26 1.15 -12.85
CA ASP A 135 4.47 0.34 -12.77
C ASP A 135 5.06 0.32 -11.35
N CYS A 136 4.25 -0.11 -10.37
CA CYS A 136 4.65 -0.18 -8.96
C CYS A 136 4.04 -1.40 -8.25
N SER A 137 4.51 -1.71 -7.04
CA SER A 137 3.96 -2.77 -6.20
C SER A 137 2.51 -2.46 -5.80
N SER A 138 1.63 -3.47 -5.76
CA SER A 138 0.23 -3.27 -5.38
C SER A 138 0.06 -2.93 -3.91
N GLY A 139 -0.76 -1.91 -3.62
CA GLY A 139 -1.20 -1.56 -2.28
C GLY A 139 -0.05 -1.42 -1.28
N VAL A 140 -0.22 -2.09 -0.14
CA VAL A 140 0.81 -2.26 0.87
C VAL A 140 1.46 -3.65 0.82
N GLU A 141 1.35 -4.36 -0.31
CA GLU A 141 1.87 -5.72 -0.43
C GLU A 141 3.39 -5.75 -0.62
N PRO A 142 4.07 -6.81 -0.14
CA PRO A 142 5.44 -7.08 -0.55
C PRO A 142 5.50 -7.52 -2.02
N LEU A 143 6.70 -7.60 -2.57
CA LEU A 143 6.89 -8.18 -3.90
C LEU A 143 6.45 -9.64 -3.90
N PHE A 144 5.63 -10.03 -4.88
CA PHE A 144 5.28 -11.44 -5.06
C PHE A 144 6.44 -12.23 -5.68
N ALA A 145 7.07 -11.65 -6.71
CA ALA A 145 8.25 -12.20 -7.36
C ALA A 145 9.20 -11.06 -7.77
N ILE A 146 10.50 -11.35 -7.77
CA ILE A 146 11.55 -10.40 -8.20
C ILE A 146 11.81 -10.55 -9.70
N SER A 147 11.77 -11.78 -10.19
CA SER A 147 11.85 -12.16 -11.60
C SER A 147 10.78 -13.20 -11.85
N PHE A 148 10.08 -13.13 -12.98
CA PHE A 148 9.12 -14.15 -13.39
C PHE A 148 9.09 -14.29 -14.90
N VAL A 149 8.71 -15.48 -15.37
CA VAL A 149 8.59 -15.77 -16.79
C VAL A 149 7.13 -15.70 -17.20
N LYS A 150 6.86 -14.89 -18.21
CA LYS A 150 5.56 -14.79 -18.86
C LYS A 150 5.62 -15.55 -20.19
N ASN A 151 4.72 -16.51 -20.36
CA ASN A 151 4.57 -17.20 -21.65
C ASN A 151 3.84 -16.27 -22.62
N VAL A 152 4.49 -15.96 -23.73
CA VAL A 152 3.92 -15.14 -24.81
C VAL A 152 3.52 -16.08 -25.96
N MET A 153 2.79 -15.56 -26.95
CA MET A 153 2.47 -16.30 -28.17
C MET A 153 3.77 -16.83 -28.82
N ASP A 154 3.68 -17.98 -29.48
CA ASP A 154 4.78 -18.70 -30.14
C ASP A 154 5.80 -19.42 -29.23
N ASN A 155 5.40 -19.82 -28.01
CA ASN A 155 6.27 -20.49 -27.01
C ASN A 155 7.45 -19.63 -26.52
N ASP A 156 7.46 -18.34 -26.83
CA ASP A 156 8.49 -17.42 -26.34
C ASP A 156 8.30 -17.14 -24.84
N ARG A 157 9.41 -17.27 -24.10
CA ARG A 157 9.50 -17.01 -22.66
C ARG A 157 10.01 -15.58 -22.47
N LEU A 158 9.14 -14.67 -22.07
CA LEU A 158 9.53 -13.31 -21.72
C LEU A 158 9.86 -13.23 -20.23
N LEU A 159 11.11 -12.86 -19.94
CA LEU A 159 11.59 -12.67 -18.57
C LEU A 159 11.26 -11.24 -18.11
N GLU A 160 10.38 -11.11 -17.13
CA GLU A 160 10.06 -9.84 -16.48
C GLU A 160 10.77 -9.76 -15.12
N VAL A 161 11.52 -8.68 -14.91
CA VAL A 161 12.32 -8.44 -13.70
C VAL A 161 11.89 -7.14 -13.07
N ASN A 162 11.75 -7.11 -11.74
CA ASN A 162 11.48 -5.89 -10.98
C ASN A 162 12.50 -4.81 -11.36
N LYS A 163 12.00 -3.63 -11.74
CA LYS A 163 12.85 -2.55 -12.28
C LYS A 163 13.95 -2.07 -11.34
N TYR A 164 13.68 -2.02 -10.04
CA TYR A 164 14.67 -1.59 -9.05
C TYR A 164 15.76 -2.64 -8.90
N PHE A 165 15.36 -3.92 -8.88
CA PHE A 165 16.32 -5.03 -8.86
C PHE A 165 17.16 -5.09 -10.15
N LYS A 166 16.53 -4.93 -11.31
CA LYS A 166 17.23 -4.91 -12.60
C LYS A 166 18.26 -3.79 -12.66
N LYS A 167 17.87 -2.58 -12.24
CA LYS A 167 18.79 -1.44 -12.17
C LYS A 167 19.95 -1.73 -11.22
N LEU A 168 19.66 -2.16 -10.00
CA LEU A 168 20.67 -2.51 -9.00
C LEU A 168 21.64 -3.57 -9.53
N ALA A 169 21.13 -4.68 -10.05
CA ALA A 169 21.95 -5.77 -10.57
C ALA A 169 22.86 -5.31 -11.73
N THR A 170 22.37 -4.38 -12.55
CA THR A 170 23.14 -3.80 -13.66
C THR A 170 24.25 -2.90 -13.13
N ASP A 171 23.90 -2.00 -12.19
CA ASP A 171 24.84 -1.05 -11.59
C ASP A 171 25.96 -1.78 -10.80
N GLU A 172 25.62 -2.89 -10.14
CA GLU A 172 26.54 -3.70 -9.33
C GLU A 172 27.25 -4.82 -10.13
N GLY A 173 26.95 -4.95 -11.42
CA GLY A 173 27.67 -5.86 -12.33
C GLY A 173 27.33 -7.35 -12.21
N PHE A 174 26.24 -7.73 -11.52
CA PHE A 174 25.79 -9.13 -11.40
C PHE A 174 24.55 -9.46 -12.26
N TYR A 175 24.09 -8.55 -13.11
CA TYR A 175 22.99 -8.81 -14.03
C TYR A 175 23.39 -9.75 -15.17
N SER A 176 22.76 -10.92 -15.25
CA SER A 176 22.80 -11.81 -16.42
C SER A 176 21.44 -12.47 -16.64
N LYS A 177 21.15 -12.91 -17.87
CA LYS A 177 19.89 -13.61 -18.17
C LYS A 177 19.77 -14.89 -17.35
N GLU A 178 20.87 -15.62 -17.19
CA GLU A 178 20.97 -16.85 -16.42
C GLU A 178 20.68 -16.61 -14.94
N VAL A 179 21.21 -15.53 -14.34
CA VAL A 179 20.90 -15.17 -12.95
C VAL A 179 19.42 -14.83 -12.81
N MET A 180 18.83 -14.07 -13.74
CA MET A 180 17.41 -13.73 -13.67
C MET A 180 16.49 -14.93 -13.87
N GLU A 181 16.88 -15.91 -14.69
CA GLU A 181 16.19 -17.19 -14.84
C GLU A 181 16.27 -18.03 -13.55
N LYS A 182 17.46 -18.12 -12.93
CA LYS A 182 17.62 -18.77 -11.61
C LYS A 182 16.72 -18.13 -10.54
N ILE A 183 16.60 -16.80 -10.53
CA ILE A 183 15.68 -16.08 -9.61
C ILE A 183 14.23 -16.45 -9.90
N ALA A 184 13.84 -16.50 -11.18
CA ALA A 184 12.47 -16.84 -11.55
C ALA A 184 12.09 -18.28 -11.19
N GLU A 185 13.05 -19.22 -11.27
CA GLU A 185 12.84 -20.62 -10.91
C GLU A 185 12.82 -20.86 -9.39
N SER A 186 13.72 -20.21 -8.64
CA SER A 186 13.79 -20.34 -7.18
C SER A 186 12.73 -19.52 -6.45
N GLY A 187 12.24 -18.44 -7.06
CA GLY A 187 11.27 -17.51 -6.48
C GLY A 187 11.83 -16.63 -5.36
N ASN A 188 13.12 -16.74 -5.02
CA ASN A 188 13.77 -15.96 -3.97
C ASN A 188 15.27 -15.78 -4.23
N LEU A 189 15.97 -15.03 -3.38
CA LEU A 189 17.40 -14.74 -3.57
C LEU A 189 18.34 -15.55 -2.66
N LYS A 190 17.82 -16.38 -1.75
CA LYS A 190 18.62 -16.98 -0.65
C LYS A 190 19.80 -17.80 -1.17
N ASP A 191 19.56 -18.66 -2.15
CA ASP A 191 20.54 -19.63 -2.64
C ASP A 191 21.34 -19.15 -3.87
N ILE A 192 21.25 -17.86 -4.22
CA ILE A 192 21.92 -17.28 -5.39
C ILE A 192 23.21 -16.61 -4.95
N ASN A 193 24.35 -17.24 -5.21
CA ASN A 193 25.67 -16.81 -4.72
C ASN A 193 26.17 -15.52 -5.37
N GLU A 194 25.70 -15.23 -6.58
CA GLU A 194 26.03 -14.05 -7.37
C GLU A 194 25.50 -12.75 -6.74
N ILE A 195 24.55 -12.84 -5.79
CA ILE A 195 23.89 -11.68 -5.19
C ILE A 195 24.46 -11.43 -3.78
N PRO A 196 24.97 -10.22 -3.49
CA PRO A 196 25.37 -9.84 -2.13
C PRO A 196 24.25 -9.95 -1.09
N SER A 197 24.59 -10.37 0.13
CA SER A 197 23.64 -10.61 1.23
C SER A 197 22.84 -9.36 1.64
N GLU A 198 23.43 -8.17 1.47
CA GLU A 198 22.79 -6.89 1.78
C GLU A 198 21.60 -6.58 0.87
N TYR A 199 21.57 -7.12 -0.35
CA TYR A 199 20.45 -6.99 -1.27
C TYR A 199 19.40 -8.08 -1.05
N LYS A 200 19.82 -9.29 -0.65
CA LYS A 200 18.91 -10.40 -0.31
C LYS A 200 17.91 -10.02 0.79
N ARG A 201 18.35 -9.24 1.78
CA ARG A 201 17.44 -8.75 2.86
C ARG A 201 16.44 -7.68 2.38
N ILE A 202 16.75 -6.93 1.32
CA ILE A 202 15.90 -5.85 0.82
C ILE A 202 14.83 -6.42 -0.12
N PHE A 203 15.25 -7.30 -1.02
CA PHE A 203 14.38 -7.94 -2.01
C PHE A 203 13.84 -9.26 -1.47
N VAL A 204 13.00 -9.17 -0.44
CA VAL A 204 12.26 -10.32 0.11
C VAL A 204 10.90 -10.45 -0.57
N THR A 205 10.52 -11.68 -0.91
CA THR A 205 9.22 -11.96 -1.51
C THR A 205 8.15 -12.27 -0.48
N ALA A 206 6.88 -12.20 -0.89
CA ALA A 206 5.72 -12.48 -0.06
C ALA A 206 5.78 -13.85 0.64
N HIS A 207 6.38 -14.84 -0.03
CA HIS A 207 6.53 -16.21 0.47
C HIS A 207 7.64 -16.38 1.51
N GLU A 208 8.59 -15.45 1.56
CA GLU A 208 9.69 -15.45 2.54
C GLU A 208 9.31 -14.70 3.82
N ILE A 209 8.30 -13.84 3.75
CA ILE A 209 7.83 -13.04 4.87
C ILE A 209 6.87 -13.87 5.72
N SER A 210 7.19 -13.99 7.01
CA SER A 210 6.34 -14.75 7.93
C SER A 210 4.94 -14.11 8.07
N PRO A 211 3.89 -14.92 8.32
CA PRO A 211 2.52 -14.41 8.52
C PRO A 211 2.42 -13.30 9.56
N LYS A 212 3.23 -13.38 10.63
CA LYS A 212 3.34 -12.35 11.66
C LYS A 212 3.67 -10.98 11.09
N TRP A 213 4.65 -10.87 10.18
CA TRP A 213 5.05 -9.59 9.59
C TRP A 213 3.98 -9.02 8.65
N HIS A 214 3.27 -9.89 7.90
CA HIS A 214 2.13 -9.45 7.09
C HIS A 214 1.04 -8.83 7.96
N VAL A 215 0.63 -9.51 9.04
CA VAL A 215 -0.39 -9.02 9.97
C VAL A 215 0.05 -7.73 10.68
N ARG A 216 1.31 -7.65 11.12
CA ARG A 216 1.83 -6.43 11.75
C ARG A 216 1.83 -5.24 10.81
N THR A 217 2.19 -5.45 9.54
CA THR A 217 2.12 -4.39 8.53
C THR A 217 0.68 -3.93 8.32
N GLN A 218 -0.26 -4.86 8.16
CA GLN A 218 -1.69 -4.54 8.06
C GLN A 218 -2.16 -3.71 9.27
N ALA A 219 -1.80 -4.14 10.48
CA ALA A 219 -2.20 -3.48 11.71
C ALA A 219 -1.67 -2.03 11.81
N VAL A 220 -0.45 -1.78 11.36
CA VAL A 220 0.10 -0.41 11.36
C VAL A 220 -0.69 0.50 10.44
N PHE A 221 -0.95 0.08 9.20
CA PHE A 221 -1.78 0.88 8.29
C PHE A 221 -3.21 1.03 8.79
N GLN A 222 -3.78 -0.01 9.43
CA GLN A 222 -5.14 0.00 9.93
C GLN A 222 -5.39 1.08 11.00
N LYS A 223 -4.36 1.44 11.78
CA LYS A 223 -4.43 2.54 12.78
C LYS A 223 -4.70 3.91 12.15
N PHE A 224 -4.34 4.08 10.88
CA PHE A 224 -4.37 5.38 10.19
C PHE A 224 -5.27 5.34 8.94
N VAL A 225 -6.30 4.48 8.95
CA VAL A 225 -7.39 4.52 7.97
C VAL A 225 -8.75 4.56 8.65
N ASP A 226 -9.68 5.31 8.06
CA ASP A 226 -11.06 5.36 8.57
C ASP A 226 -11.81 4.05 8.35
N ASN A 227 -11.62 3.44 7.18
CA ASN A 227 -12.25 2.17 6.80
C ASN A 227 -11.29 1.01 7.10
N ALA A 228 -11.01 0.14 6.12
CA ALA A 228 -10.22 -1.08 6.30
C ALA A 228 -9.00 -1.11 5.36
N VAL A 229 -8.11 -2.07 5.63
CA VAL A 229 -6.93 -2.37 4.81
C VAL A 229 -7.09 -3.71 4.13
N SER A 230 -7.08 -3.73 2.81
CA SER A 230 -6.95 -4.95 2.03
C SER A 230 -5.48 -5.33 1.93
N LYS A 231 -5.09 -6.37 2.67
CA LYS A 231 -3.76 -6.95 2.63
C LYS A 231 -3.82 -8.48 2.69
N THR A 232 -3.07 -9.16 1.85
CA THR A 232 -2.91 -10.61 1.85
C THR A 232 -1.87 -11.06 2.88
N VAL A 233 -2.22 -12.08 3.67
CA VAL A 233 -1.27 -12.83 4.52
C VAL A 233 -0.89 -14.10 3.78
N ASN A 234 0.35 -14.16 3.29
CA ASN A 234 0.86 -15.34 2.59
C ASN A 234 1.39 -16.36 3.60
N PHE A 235 1.09 -17.64 3.36
CA PHE A 235 1.53 -18.76 4.18
C PHE A 235 2.37 -19.72 3.34
N PRO A 236 3.40 -20.38 3.93
CA PRO A 236 4.08 -21.48 3.28
C PRO A 236 3.13 -22.68 3.12
N SER A 237 3.43 -23.58 2.19
CA SER A 237 2.66 -24.81 1.98
C SER A 237 2.65 -25.74 3.21
N SER A 238 3.63 -25.60 4.10
CA SER A 238 3.74 -26.33 5.36
C SER A 238 2.93 -25.73 6.51
N ALA A 239 2.18 -24.64 6.30
CA ALA A 239 1.45 -23.97 7.35
C ALA A 239 0.33 -24.85 7.94
N THR A 240 0.18 -24.79 9.25
CA THR A 240 -0.83 -25.55 9.98
C THR A 240 -2.10 -24.72 10.23
N VAL A 241 -3.19 -25.38 10.62
CA VAL A 241 -4.42 -24.69 11.09
C VAL A 241 -4.11 -23.75 12.27
N GLN A 242 -3.19 -24.15 13.16
CA GLN A 242 -2.78 -23.33 14.29
C GLN A 242 -2.06 -22.06 13.85
N ASP A 243 -1.25 -22.11 12.79
CA ASP A 243 -0.56 -20.93 12.25
C ASP A 243 -1.56 -19.91 11.69
N VAL A 244 -2.61 -20.41 11.02
CA VAL A 244 -3.70 -19.57 10.51
C VAL A 244 -4.48 -18.95 11.66
N GLU A 245 -4.87 -19.74 12.67
CA GLU A 245 -5.53 -19.23 13.88
C GLU A 245 -4.69 -18.14 14.56
N ASN A 246 -3.39 -18.39 14.73
CA ASN A 246 -2.47 -17.44 15.35
C ASN A 246 -2.41 -16.10 14.60
N ALA A 247 -2.48 -16.11 13.27
CA ALA A 247 -2.51 -14.90 12.46
C ALA A 247 -3.81 -14.10 12.67
N TYR A 248 -4.97 -14.76 12.69
CA TYR A 248 -6.25 -14.11 12.98
C TYR A 248 -6.30 -13.56 14.41
N MET A 249 -5.85 -14.34 15.40
CA MET A 249 -5.81 -13.90 16.79
C MET A 249 -4.81 -12.75 17.01
N LEU A 250 -3.72 -12.70 16.25
CA LEU A 250 -2.82 -11.55 16.23
C LEU A 250 -3.50 -10.32 15.61
N ALA A 251 -4.17 -10.47 14.46
CA ALA A 251 -4.88 -9.38 13.80
C ALA A 251 -5.96 -8.78 14.72
N TYR A 252 -6.75 -9.63 15.38
CA TYR A 252 -7.74 -9.23 16.37
C TYR A 252 -7.11 -8.45 17.54
N ARG A 253 -6.05 -8.98 18.15
CA ARG A 253 -5.35 -8.31 19.27
C ARG A 253 -4.75 -6.96 18.87
N LEU A 254 -4.35 -6.80 17.61
CA LEU A 254 -3.78 -5.55 17.09
C LEU A 254 -4.84 -4.56 16.59
N GLY A 255 -6.13 -4.89 16.69
CA GLY A 255 -7.24 -4.02 16.29
C GLY A 255 -7.45 -3.94 14.78
N CYS A 256 -7.10 -4.99 14.04
CA CYS A 256 -7.46 -5.09 12.62
C CYS A 256 -8.98 -5.16 12.44
N LYS A 257 -9.50 -4.54 11.38
CA LYS A 257 -10.92 -4.59 10.99
C LYS A 257 -11.17 -5.67 9.94
#